data_AF-A0A662WEZ2-F1
#
_entry.id   AF-A0A662WEZ2-F1
#
_cell.length_a   1.000
_cell.length_b   1.000
_cell.length_c   1.000
_cell.angle_alpha   90.00
_cell.angle_beta   90.00
_cell.angle_gamma   90.00
#
_symmetry.space_group_name_H-M   'P 1'
#
loop_
_entity.id
_entity.type
_entity.pdbx_description
1 polymer ?
#
loop_
_entity_poly.entity_id
_entity_poly.type
_entity_poly.pdbx_seq_one_letter_code
_entity_poly.pdbx_strand_id
1 'polypeptide(L)'
;LFTDICAKLALEDAQNAEFVCAKAIRDGVIDALIDHENGWLQLKETVNVYTTNDPQTAFQKRITFCLDVHNEAVKAMRYPPDAYKKDLESAEERLEREKQEEEFAKEIEDEMDEGL
;
A
#
# COMPACT_ATOMS: atom_id res chain seq x y z
N LEU A 1 -35.19 26.51 -4.04
CA LEU A 1 -35.85 26.19 -5.33
C LEU A 1 -34.80 25.85 -6.38
N PHE A 2 -35.14 25.19 -7.50
CA PHE A 2 -34.17 24.92 -8.58
C PHE A 2 -33.62 26.22 -9.20
N THR A 3 -34.37 27.31 -9.15
CA THR A 3 -33.91 28.66 -9.53
C THR A 3 -32.72 29.14 -8.70
N ASP A 4 -32.71 28.87 -7.39
CA ASP A 4 -31.60 29.25 -6.50
C ASP A 4 -30.35 28.41 -6.76
N ILE A 5 -30.56 27.12 -7.07
CA ILE A 5 -29.49 26.18 -7.43
C ILE A 5 -28.85 26.65 -8.74
N CYS A 6 -29.67 27.00 -9.73
CA CYS A 6 -29.23 27.54 -11.02
C CYS A 6 -28.37 28.80 -10.85
N ALA A 7 -28.82 29.74 -10.02
CA ALA A 7 -28.08 30.98 -9.73
C ALA A 7 -26.75 30.73 -8.99
N LYS A 8 -26.72 29.80 -8.02
CA LYS A 8 -25.51 29.49 -7.24
C LYS A 8 -24.47 28.70 -8.02
N LEU A 9 -24.90 27.81 -8.91
CA LEU A 9 -24.04 26.97 -9.73
C LEU A 9 -23.75 27.55 -11.11
N ALA A 10 -24.25 28.76 -11.40
CA ALA A 10 -24.13 29.45 -12.69
C ALA A 10 -24.56 28.56 -13.88
N LEU A 11 -25.67 27.84 -13.71
CA LEU A 11 -26.29 27.04 -14.75
C LEU A 11 -27.18 27.92 -15.64
N GLU A 12 -27.36 27.50 -16.88
CA GLU A 12 -28.10 28.27 -17.88
C GLU A 12 -29.63 28.21 -17.67
N ASP A 13 -30.15 27.05 -17.22
CA ASP A 13 -31.58 26.81 -17.06
C ASP A 13 -31.92 26.02 -15.80
N ALA A 14 -33.10 26.29 -15.24
CA ALA A 14 -33.65 25.55 -14.10
C ALA A 14 -33.87 24.06 -14.44
N GLN A 15 -34.21 23.74 -15.69
CA GLN A 15 -34.33 22.36 -16.17
C GLN A 15 -32.98 21.64 -16.19
N ASN A 16 -31.91 22.35 -16.60
CA ASN A 16 -30.56 21.79 -16.56
C ASN A 16 -30.10 21.51 -15.12
N ALA A 17 -30.45 22.39 -14.18
CA ALA A 17 -30.20 22.16 -12.75
C ALA A 17 -30.93 20.90 -12.24
N GLU A 18 -32.17 20.67 -12.66
CA GLU A 18 -32.91 19.46 -12.31
C GLU A 18 -32.24 18.19 -12.86
N PHE A 19 -31.81 18.18 -14.13
CA PHE A 19 -31.13 17.03 -14.72
C PHE A 19 -29.81 16.71 -14.03
N VAL A 20 -29.03 17.73 -13.65
CA VAL A 20 -27.78 17.55 -12.90
C VAL A 20 -28.07 16.97 -11.52
N CYS A 21 -29.08 17.48 -10.80
CA CYS A 21 -29.50 16.92 -9.53
C CYS A 21 -29.99 15.47 -9.65
N ALA A 22 -30.76 15.15 -10.71
CA ALA A 22 -31.23 13.79 -10.97
C ALA A 22 -30.07 12.81 -11.23
N LYS A 23 -29.02 13.27 -11.92
CA LYS A 23 -27.80 12.47 -12.13
C LYS A 23 -27.03 12.28 -10.82
N ALA A 24 -26.90 13.32 -10.00
CA ALA A 24 -26.22 13.24 -8.70
C ALA A 24 -26.92 12.28 -7.71
N ILE A 25 -28.26 12.23 -7.74
CA ILE A 25 -29.04 11.26 -6.95
C ILE A 25 -28.85 9.84 -7.48
N ARG A 26 -28.86 9.65 -8.81
CA ARG A 26 -28.62 8.33 -9.43
C ARG A 26 -27.24 7.78 -9.12
N ASP A 27 -26.24 8.66 -9.07
CA ASP A 27 -24.86 8.30 -8.75
C ASP A 27 -24.66 8.10 -7.23
N GLY A 28 -25.69 8.32 -6.41
CA GLY A 28 -25.65 8.14 -4.97
C GLY A 28 -24.78 9.15 -4.23
N VAL A 29 -24.42 10.26 -4.90
CA VAL A 29 -23.60 11.33 -4.30
C VAL A 29 -24.45 12.19 -3.37
N ILE A 30 -25.73 12.38 -3.71
CA ILE A 30 -26.69 13.15 -2.91
C ILE A 30 -27.92 12.27 -2.66
N ASP A 31 -28.29 12.13 -1.39
CA ASP A 31 -29.51 11.44 -0.99
C ASP A 31 -30.65 12.46 -0.87
N ALA A 32 -31.40 12.65 -1.95
CA ALA A 32 -32.49 13.62 -2.03
C ALA A 32 -33.62 13.14 -2.95
N LEU A 33 -34.81 13.72 -2.76
CA LEU A 33 -35.97 13.56 -3.63
C LEU A 33 -36.20 14.86 -4.41
N ILE A 34 -36.47 14.71 -5.71
CA ILE A 34 -36.82 15.81 -6.62
C ILE A 34 -38.35 15.89 -6.66
N ASP A 35 -38.89 17.08 -6.39
CA ASP A 35 -40.28 17.41 -6.63
C ASP A 35 -40.37 18.39 -7.81
N HIS A 36 -40.80 17.85 -8.95
CA HIS A 36 -40.94 18.62 -10.19
C HIS A 36 -42.14 19.58 -10.15
N GLU A 37 -43.22 19.23 -9.44
CA GLU A 37 -44.45 20.05 -9.41
C GLU A 37 -44.24 21.33 -8.60
N ASN A 38 -43.53 21.22 -7.48
CA ASN A 38 -43.26 22.36 -6.60
C ASN A 38 -41.89 23.01 -6.87
N GLY A 39 -41.05 22.45 -7.74
CA GLY A 39 -39.79 23.05 -8.19
C GLY A 39 -38.68 23.12 -7.12
N TRP A 40 -38.63 22.13 -6.22
CA TRP A 40 -37.65 22.07 -5.12
C TRP A 40 -37.08 20.67 -4.93
N LEU A 41 -35.92 20.63 -4.27
CA LEU A 41 -35.22 19.40 -3.92
C LEU A 41 -35.26 19.24 -2.41
N GLN A 42 -35.75 18.10 -1.95
CA GLN A 42 -35.83 17.75 -0.53
C GLN A 42 -34.72 16.77 -0.18
N LEU A 43 -33.80 17.16 0.70
CA LEU A 43 -32.79 16.23 1.19
C LEU A 43 -33.42 15.20 2.11
N LYS A 44 -32.99 13.94 1.97
CA LYS A 44 -33.25 12.92 2.97
C LYS A 44 -32.32 13.19 4.16
N GLU A 45 -32.84 13.02 5.37
CA GLU A 45 -32.07 13.28 6.58
C GLU A 45 -30.77 12.46 6.59
N THR A 46 -29.66 13.10 6.93
CA THR A 46 -28.35 12.44 7.02
C THR A 46 -28.41 11.33 8.06
N VAL A 47 -28.37 10.08 7.58
CA VAL A 47 -28.40 8.91 8.45
C VAL A 47 -27.15 8.90 9.33
N ASN A 48 -27.32 8.58 10.61
CA ASN A 48 -26.20 8.44 11.52
C ASN A 48 -25.22 7.36 11.02
N VAL A 49 -23.99 7.77 10.71
CA VAL A 49 -22.92 6.92 10.15
C VAL A 49 -22.53 5.79 11.10
N TYR A 50 -22.77 5.93 12.41
CA TYR A 50 -22.49 4.85 13.37
C TYR A 50 -23.54 3.74 13.36
N THR A 51 -24.70 3.96 12.75
CA THR A 51 -25.72 2.93 12.56
C THR A 51 -25.39 2.04 11.36
N THR A 52 -24.55 2.50 10.43
CA THR A 52 -24.15 1.75 9.25
C THR A 52 -22.86 0.95 9.47
N ASN A 53 -22.48 0.14 8.48
CA ASN A 53 -21.25 -0.67 8.47
C ASN A 53 -20.02 0.13 7.96
N ASP A 54 -20.20 1.42 7.67
CA ASP A 54 -19.13 2.28 7.18
C ASP A 54 -17.95 2.41 8.15
N PRO A 55 -18.14 2.61 9.47
CA PRO A 55 -17.00 2.69 10.40
C PRO A 55 -16.20 1.40 10.44
N GLN A 56 -16.85 0.22 10.45
CA GLN A 56 -16.15 -1.06 10.44
C GLN A 56 -15.36 -1.26 9.15
N THR A 57 -15.92 -0.91 8.00
CA THR A 57 -15.22 -0.98 6.70
C THR A 57 -14.02 -0.04 6.66
N ALA A 58 -14.14 1.17 7.21
CA ALA A 58 -13.03 2.12 7.32
C ALA A 58 -11.91 1.59 8.22
N PHE A 59 -12.25 0.99 9.36
CA PHE A 59 -11.27 0.35 10.24
C PHE A 59 -10.62 -0.85 9.59
N GLN A 60 -11.38 -1.71 8.90
CA GLN A 60 -10.82 -2.87 8.20
C GLN A 60 -9.74 -2.45 7.20
N LYS A 61 -9.99 -1.42 6.38
CA LYS A 61 -8.99 -0.87 5.45
C LYS A 61 -7.71 -0.41 6.16
N ARG A 62 -7.87 0.28 7.29
CA ARG A 62 -6.73 0.77 8.10
C ARG A 62 -5.94 -0.38 8.75
N ILE A 63 -6.63 -1.39 9.26
CA ILE A 63 -6.02 -2.56 9.89
C ILE A 63 -5.21 -3.34 8.85
N THR A 64 -5.80 -3.62 7.69
CA THR A 64 -5.10 -4.29 6.58
C THR A 64 -3.84 -3.53 6.19
N PHE A 65 -3.94 -2.22 5.96
CA PHE A 65 -2.77 -1.39 5.64
C PHE A 65 -1.68 -1.45 6.71
N CYS A 66 -2.06 -1.32 7.99
CA CYS A 66 -1.09 -1.37 9.08
C CYS A 66 -0.39 -2.74 9.19
N LEU A 67 -1.13 -3.83 9.00
CA LEU A 67 -0.59 -5.18 9.03
C LEU A 67 0.32 -5.46 7.82
N ASP A 68 -0.04 -4.96 6.65
CA ASP A 68 0.79 -5.08 5.45
C ASP A 68 2.13 -4.36 5.63
N VAL A 69 2.11 -3.12 6.13
CA VAL A 69 3.34 -2.37 6.45
C VAL A 69 4.17 -3.09 7.52
N HIS A 70 3.53 -3.66 8.54
CA HIS A 70 4.24 -4.45 9.54
C HIS A 70 4.92 -5.68 8.93
N ASN A 71 4.21 -6.42 8.07
CA ASN A 71 4.75 -7.59 7.39
C ASN A 71 5.90 -7.22 6.45
N GLU A 72 5.80 -6.11 5.73
CA GLU A 72 6.89 -5.58 4.90
C GLU A 72 8.10 -5.19 5.75
N ALA A 73 7.90 -4.50 6.87
CA ALA A 73 8.97 -4.15 7.79
C ALA A 73 9.66 -5.39 8.38
N VAL A 74 8.91 -6.42 8.77
CA VAL A 74 9.48 -7.69 9.25
C VAL A 74 10.25 -8.41 8.14
N LYS A 75 9.74 -8.42 6.91
CA LYS A 75 10.46 -8.96 5.74
C LYS A 75 11.75 -8.18 5.47
N ALA A 76 11.74 -6.86 5.60
CA ALA A 76 12.92 -6.03 5.41
C ALA A 76 13.95 -6.18 6.54
N MET A 77 13.49 -6.34 7.79
CA MET A 77 14.37 -6.63 8.95
C MET A 77 14.99 -8.02 8.85
N ARG A 78 14.30 -8.98 8.24
CA ARG A 78 14.90 -10.24 7.81
C ARG A 78 15.75 -9.98 6.56
N TYR A 79 16.93 -9.41 6.76
CA TYR A 79 18.04 -9.48 5.80
C TYR A 79 18.09 -10.90 5.20
N PRO A 80 18.34 -11.09 3.89
CA PRO A 80 18.26 -12.40 3.27
C PRO A 80 19.00 -13.41 4.15
N PRO A 81 18.30 -14.42 4.71
CA PRO A 81 18.89 -15.31 5.72
C PRO A 81 20.12 -16.07 5.18
N ASP A 82 20.28 -16.10 3.87
CA ASP A 82 21.38 -16.76 3.16
C ASP A 82 22.54 -15.81 2.80
N ALA A 83 22.41 -14.49 2.97
CA ALA A 83 23.51 -13.56 2.68
C ALA A 83 24.66 -13.77 3.66
N TYR A 84 24.36 -13.99 4.95
CA TYR A 84 25.39 -14.27 5.95
C TYR A 84 26.05 -15.64 5.76
N LYS A 85 25.28 -16.65 5.30
CA LYS A 85 25.84 -17.97 4.97
C LYS A 85 26.79 -17.90 3.78
N LYS A 86 26.42 -17.17 2.73
CA LYS A 86 27.25 -17.01 1.53
C LYS A 86 28.56 -16.27 1.83
N ASP A 87 28.52 -15.25 2.71
CA ASP A 87 29.73 -14.53 3.12
C ASP A 87 30.65 -15.38 4.00
N LEU A 88 30.08 -16.22 4.88
CA LEU A 88 30.85 -17.18 5.69
C LEU A 88 31.50 -18.28 4.85
N GLU A 89 30.74 -18.91 3.96
CA GLU A 89 31.26 -19.92 3.03
C GLU A 89 32.39 -19.32 2.17
N SER A 90 32.24 -18.09 1.69
CA SER A 90 33.30 -17.40 0.92
C SER A 90 34.54 -17.06 1.76
N ALA A 91 34.39 -16.79 3.06
CA ALA A 91 35.51 -16.52 3.95
C ALA A 91 36.27 -17.79 4.33
N GLU A 92 35.57 -18.89 4.59
CA GLU A 92 36.16 -20.20 4.91
C GLU A 92 36.94 -20.77 3.70
N GLU A 93 36.40 -20.67 2.48
CA GLU A 93 37.05 -21.15 1.24
C GLU A 93 38.31 -20.34 0.87
N ARG A 94 38.44 -19.09 1.35
CA ARG A 94 39.68 -18.31 1.20
C ARG A 94 40.75 -18.79 2.17
N LEU A 95 40.37 -19.05 3.41
CA LEU A 95 41.26 -19.45 4.48
C LEU A 95 41.78 -20.89 4.28
N GLU A 96 40.98 -21.78 3.67
CA GLU A 96 41.42 -23.12 3.29
C GLU A 96 42.44 -23.11 2.14
N ARG A 97 42.30 -22.20 1.16
CA ARG A 97 43.31 -22.03 0.10
C ARG A 97 44.64 -21.53 0.63
N GLU A 98 44.63 -20.51 1.49
CA GLU A 98 45.86 -20.00 2.10
C GLU A 98 46.57 -21.10 2.90
N LYS A 99 45.83 -21.91 3.66
CA LYS A 99 46.40 -23.06 4.37
C LYS A 99 46.99 -24.12 3.45
N GLN A 100 46.32 -24.43 2.33
CA GLN A 100 46.84 -25.40 1.35
C GLN A 100 48.12 -24.88 0.67
N GLU A 101 48.19 -23.59 0.38
CA GLU A 101 49.39 -22.96 -0.18
C GLU A 101 50.54 -22.94 0.84
N GLU A 102 50.26 -22.66 2.12
CA GLU A 102 51.23 -22.73 3.21
C GLU A 102 51.74 -24.16 3.45
N GLU A 103 50.85 -25.17 3.43
CA GLU A 103 51.26 -26.57 3.55
C GLU A 103 52.12 -27.02 2.36
N PHE A 104 51.74 -26.65 1.13
CA PHE A 104 52.52 -26.99 -0.07
C PHE A 104 53.89 -26.30 -0.09
N ALA A 105 53.97 -25.04 0.35
CA ALA A 105 55.25 -24.33 0.49
C ALA A 105 56.15 -25.00 1.53
N LYS A 106 55.57 -25.45 2.65
CA LYS A 106 56.30 -26.15 3.70
C LYS A 106 56.78 -27.53 3.26
N GLU A 107 55.97 -28.29 2.52
CA GLU A 107 56.40 -29.56 1.92
C GLU A 107 57.55 -29.36 0.92
N ILE A 108 57.53 -28.29 0.14
CA ILE A 108 58.64 -27.95 -0.77
C ILE A 108 59.90 -27.55 0.01
N GLU A 109 59.78 -26.76 1.08
CA GLU A 109 60.93 -26.43 1.95
C GLU A 109 61.51 -27.69 2.59
N ASP A 110 60.68 -28.60 3.09
CA ASP A 110 61.10 -29.86 3.68
C ASP A 110 61.76 -30.79 2.62
N GLU A 111 61.23 -30.87 1.37
CA GLU A 111 61.86 -31.61 0.26
C GLU A 111 63.17 -30.98 -0.23
N MET A 112 63.31 -29.65 -0.16
CA MET A 112 64.55 -28.94 -0.51
C MET A 112 65.64 -29.08 0.57
N ASP A 113 65.27 -29.24 1.84
CA ASP A 113 66.19 -29.46 2.96
C ASP A 113 66.66 -30.93 3.06
N GLU A 114 65.82 -31.91 2.67
CA GLU A 114 66.23 -33.32 2.54
C GLU A 114 67.06 -33.63 1.28
N GLY A 115 67.19 -32.67 0.36
CA GLY A 115 67.90 -32.80 -0.92
C GLY A 115 69.39 -32.43 -0.92
N LEU A 116 70.02 -32.18 0.24
CA LEU A 116 71.46 -31.89 0.38
C LEU A 116 72.24 -33.02 1.08
#